data_AF-A0A243AFH4-F1
#
_entry.id   AF-A0A243AFH4-F1
#
_cell.length_a   1.000
_cell.length_b   1.000
_cell.length_c   1.000
_cell.angle_alpha   90.00
_cell.angle_beta   90.00
_cell.angle_gamma   90.00
#
_symmetry.space_group_name_H-M   'P 1'
#
loop_
_entity.id
_entity.type
_entity.pdbx_description
1 polymer ?
#
loop_
_entity_poly.entity_id
_entity_poly.type
_entity_poly.pdbx_seq_one_letter_code
_entity_poly.pdbx_strand_id
1 'polypeptide(L)'
;WQIEIVFKTWKSLFGINHCHNIKRERLECHLYGQLIAIFLCSSTMFKMRQLLLQKKQKELSEYKAIYMIQDHLYLVYEAIQQDTQEVSKIFLRLFDLLQKNGRKSHRYEKKTVFDILGVVYQCTVSNLKRKTA
;
A
#
# COMPACT_ATOMS: atom_id res chain seq x y z
N TRP A 1 -10.48 -12.87 -10.50
CA TRP A 1 -9.39 -12.06 -11.08
C TRP A 1 -8.70 -11.12 -10.08
N GLN A 2 -9.40 -10.36 -9.21
CA GLN A 2 -8.74 -9.45 -8.25
C GLN A 2 -7.83 -10.15 -7.23
N ILE A 3 -8.29 -11.28 -6.65
CA ILE A 3 -7.49 -12.11 -5.74
C ILE A 3 -6.18 -12.57 -6.41
N GLU A 4 -6.24 -12.94 -7.69
CA GLU A 4 -5.06 -13.33 -8.47
C GLU A 4 -4.03 -12.20 -8.59
N ILE A 5 -4.48 -10.96 -8.81
CA ILE A 5 -3.59 -9.79 -8.87
C ILE A 5 -2.92 -9.53 -7.52
N VAL A 6 -3.68 -9.68 -6.43
CA VAL A 6 -3.14 -9.55 -5.07
C VAL A 6 -2.05 -10.59 -4.85
N PHE A 7 -2.30 -11.86 -5.17
CA PHE A 7 -1.28 -12.91 -5.06
C PHE A 7 -0.08 -12.69 -5.99
N LYS A 8 -0.28 -12.23 -7.23
CA LYS A 8 0.85 -11.88 -8.12
C LYS A 8 1.70 -10.75 -7.53
N THR A 9 1.05 -9.74 -6.96
CA THR A 9 1.71 -8.64 -6.27
C THR A 9 2.53 -9.13 -5.09
N TRP A 10 1.95 -9.98 -4.24
CA TRP A 10 2.64 -10.54 -3.08
C TRP A 10 3.86 -11.39 -3.47
N LYS A 11 3.71 -12.26 -4.48
CA LYS A 11 4.83 -13.06 -5.00
C LYS A 11 5.98 -12.19 -5.52
N SER A 12 5.67 -11.09 -6.20
CA SER A 12 6.67 -10.17 -6.76
C SER A 12 7.35 -9.30 -5.70
N LEU A 13 6.61 -8.81 -4.71
CA LEU A 13 7.13 -7.86 -3.72
C LEU A 13 7.82 -8.56 -2.54
N PHE A 14 7.29 -9.69 -2.10
CA PHE A 14 7.80 -10.41 -0.92
C PHE A 14 8.63 -11.65 -1.26
N GLY A 15 8.74 -12.02 -2.55
CA GLY A 15 9.63 -13.09 -2.99
C GLY A 15 9.22 -14.49 -2.54
N ILE A 16 7.94 -14.73 -2.23
CA ILE A 16 7.42 -16.00 -1.65
C ILE A 16 7.81 -17.24 -2.48
N ASN A 17 7.97 -17.07 -3.80
CA ASN A 17 8.31 -18.17 -4.70
C ASN A 17 9.80 -18.56 -4.69
N HIS A 18 10.68 -17.73 -4.13
CA HIS A 18 12.12 -17.97 -4.14
C HIS A 18 12.50 -18.80 -2.91
N CYS A 19 12.27 -20.10 -2.98
CA CYS A 19 12.70 -21.05 -1.96
C CYS A 19 13.79 -21.95 -2.54
N HIS A 20 15.00 -21.89 -1.96
CA HIS A 20 16.06 -22.87 -2.22
C HIS A 20 15.78 -24.18 -1.45
N ASN A 21 16.52 -25.24 -1.78
CA ASN A 21 16.48 -26.50 -1.03
C ASN A 21 16.91 -26.26 0.43
N ILE A 22 15.93 -26.10 1.30
CA ILE A 22 16.08 -25.80 2.73
C ILE A 22 15.26 -26.84 3.50
N LYS A 23 15.67 -27.15 4.74
CA LYS A 23 14.91 -27.99 5.66
C LYS A 23 13.48 -27.46 5.86
N ARG A 24 12.53 -28.37 6.04
CA ARG A 24 11.09 -28.06 6.15
C ARG A 24 10.79 -27.03 7.23
N GLU A 25 11.41 -27.14 8.40
CA GLU A 25 11.15 -26.28 9.55
C GLU A 25 11.57 -24.82 9.26
N ARG A 26 12.70 -24.65 8.56
CA ARG A 26 13.17 -23.33 8.12
C ARG A 26 12.29 -22.74 7.03
N LEU A 27 11.81 -23.56 6.11
CA LEU A 27 10.87 -23.14 5.07
C LEU A 27 9.55 -22.66 5.69
N GLU A 28 8.99 -23.42 6.64
CA GLU A 28 7.77 -23.04 7.35
C GLU A 28 7.96 -21.72 8.12
N CYS A 29 9.05 -21.57 8.88
CA CYS A 29 9.37 -20.32 9.58
C CYS A 29 9.50 -19.12 8.62
N HIS A 30 10.21 -19.29 7.50
CA HIS A 30 10.35 -18.23 6.49
C HIS A 30 8.99 -17.82 5.91
N LEU A 31 8.15 -18.80 5.58
CA LEU A 31 6.81 -18.57 5.06
C LEU A 31 5.95 -17.80 6.06
N TYR A 32 5.97 -18.18 7.35
CA TYR A 32 5.25 -17.44 8.39
C TYR A 32 5.73 -15.99 8.50
N GLY A 33 7.04 -15.76 8.47
CA GLY A 33 7.60 -14.39 8.47
C GLY A 33 7.12 -13.56 7.28
N GLN A 34 7.10 -14.14 6.08
CA GLN A 34 6.59 -13.47 4.88
C GLN A 34 5.09 -13.15 4.99
N LEU A 35 4.28 -14.09 5.50
CA LEU A 35 2.84 -13.89 5.69
C LEU A 35 2.56 -12.77 6.70
N ILE A 36 3.32 -12.71 7.80
CA ILE A 36 3.22 -11.63 8.79
C ILE A 36 3.57 -10.28 8.14
N ALA A 37 4.67 -10.20 7.38
CA ALA A 37 5.06 -8.97 6.68
C ALA A 37 3.99 -8.50 5.68
N ILE A 38 3.42 -9.44 4.90
CA ILE A 38 2.32 -9.16 3.96
C ILE A 38 1.09 -8.62 4.70
N PHE A 39 0.74 -9.24 5.83
CA PHE A 39 -0.40 -8.83 6.64
C PHE A 39 -0.20 -7.41 7.20
N LEU A 40 0.98 -7.11 7.76
CA LEU A 40 1.31 -5.79 8.30
C LEU A 40 1.30 -4.71 7.21
N CYS A 41 1.95 -4.97 6.07
CA CYS A 41 1.93 -4.06 4.92
C CYS A 41 0.52 -3.80 4.40
N SER A 42 -0.27 -4.86 4.24
CA SER A 42 -1.63 -4.75 3.71
C SER A 42 -2.55 -3.98 4.65
N SER A 43 -2.47 -4.26 5.96
CA SER A 43 -3.23 -3.57 7.00
C SER A 43 -2.89 -2.08 7.05
N THR A 44 -1.59 -1.76 7.02
CA THR A 44 -1.10 -0.38 6.98
C THR A 44 -1.56 0.34 5.72
N MET A 45 -1.44 -0.29 4.55
CA MET A 45 -1.87 0.28 3.28
C MET A 45 -3.36 0.61 3.31
N PHE A 46 -4.20 -0.32 3.79
CA PHE A 46 -5.64 -0.11 3.88
C PHE A 46 -5.97 1.09 4.77
N LYS A 47 -5.33 1.19 5.94
CA LYS A 47 -5.55 2.28 6.87
C LYS A 47 -5.07 3.63 6.32
N MET A 48 -3.88 3.67 5.71
CA MET A 48 -3.32 4.87 5.10
C MET A 48 -4.18 5.37 3.93
N ARG A 49 -4.67 4.45 3.09
CA ARG A 49 -5.60 4.78 2.00
C ARG A 49 -6.90 5.37 2.52
N GLN A 50 -7.50 4.78 3.54
CA GLN A 50 -8.71 5.30 4.17
C GLN A 50 -8.48 6.71 4.72
N LEU A 51 -7.38 6.93 5.45
CA LEU A 51 -7.04 8.23 6.03
C LEU A 51 -6.78 9.29 4.96
N LEU A 52 -6.09 8.96 3.88
CA LEU A 52 -5.82 9.88 2.77
C LEU A 52 -7.09 10.25 2.01
N LEU A 53 -8.01 9.30 1.81
CA LEU A 53 -9.31 9.59 1.23
C LEU A 53 -10.10 10.55 2.13
N GLN A 54 -10.24 10.24 3.43
CA GLN A 54 -11.02 11.05 4.36
C GLN A 54 -10.44 12.46 4.56
N LYS A 55 -9.12 12.57 4.80
CA LYS A 55 -8.48 13.84 5.17
C LYS A 55 -8.05 14.70 3.98
N LYS A 56 -7.68 14.07 2.87
CA LYS A 56 -7.08 14.76 1.71
C LYS A 56 -7.87 14.57 0.43
N GLN A 57 -8.93 13.75 0.44
CA GLN A 57 -9.71 13.42 -0.75
C GLN A 57 -8.80 12.87 -1.86
N LYS A 58 -7.82 12.04 -1.50
CA LYS A 58 -6.87 11.46 -2.47
C LYS A 58 -7.01 9.96 -2.54
N GLU A 59 -7.07 9.43 -3.76
CA GLU A 59 -6.96 8.00 -4.00
C GLU A 59 -5.49 7.56 -4.01
N LEU A 60 -5.17 6.56 -3.19
CA LEU A 60 -3.86 5.95 -3.08
C LEU A 60 -3.74 4.71 -3.97
N SER A 61 -2.60 4.55 -4.64
CA SER A 61 -2.26 3.35 -5.40
C SER A 61 -1.84 2.22 -4.46
N GLU A 62 -2.65 1.15 -4.39
CA GLU A 62 -2.38 -0.03 -3.54
C GLU A 62 -0.97 -0.60 -3.73
N TYR A 63 -0.59 -0.89 -4.98
CA TYR A 63 0.73 -1.47 -5.29
C TYR A 63 1.89 -0.56 -4.83
N LYS A 64 1.81 0.74 -5.19
CA LYS A 64 2.86 1.70 -4.84
C LYS A 64 2.95 1.93 -3.33
N ALA A 65 1.80 1.93 -2.65
CA ALA A 65 1.73 2.06 -1.21
C ALA A 65 2.35 0.86 -0.50
N ILE A 66 1.99 -0.37 -0.90
CA ILE A 66 2.59 -1.59 -0.32
C ILE A 66 4.11 -1.56 -0.50
N TYR A 67 4.60 -1.22 -1.69
CA TYR A 67 6.03 -1.10 -1.95
C TYR A 67 6.72 -0.09 -1.02
N MET A 68 6.16 1.11 -0.87
CA MET A 68 6.71 2.13 0.02
C MET A 68 6.65 1.72 1.50
N ILE A 69 5.56 1.07 1.93
CA ILE A 69 5.39 0.61 3.31
C ILE A 69 6.38 -0.52 3.63
N GLN A 70 6.59 -1.43 2.68
CA GLN A 70 7.53 -2.55 2.82
C GLN A 70 8.95 -2.04 3.12
N ASP A 71 9.39 -0.99 2.43
CA ASP A 71 10.69 -0.33 2.67
C ASP A 71 10.81 0.25 4.09
N HIS A 72 9.70 0.64 4.69
CA HIS A 72 9.65 1.20 6.05
C HIS A 72 9.44 0.16 7.15
N LEU A 73 9.21 -1.12 6.82
CA LEU A 73 8.93 -2.17 7.83
C LEU A 73 10.06 -2.31 8.84
N TYR A 74 11.32 -2.23 8.38
CA TYR A 74 12.48 -2.33 9.25
C TYR A 74 12.53 -1.19 10.28
N LEU A 75 12.27 0.05 9.83
CA LEU A 75 12.21 1.21 10.72
C LEU A 75 11.08 1.08 11.75
N VAL A 76 9.92 0.56 11.33
CA VAL A 76 8.80 0.29 12.25
C VAL A 76 9.20 -0.75 13.29
N TYR A 77 9.90 -1.81 12.88
CA TYR A 77 10.40 -2.83 13.81
C TYR A 77 11.37 -2.23 14.85
N GLU A 78 12.33 -1.41 14.42
CA GLU A 78 13.26 -0.74 15.34
C GLU A 78 12.53 0.18 16.34
N ALA A 79 11.55 0.95 15.86
CA ALA A 79 10.80 1.85 16.73
C ALA A 79 9.91 1.13 17.74
N ILE A 80 9.34 -0.03 17.39
CA ILE A 80 8.55 -0.84 18.33
C ILE A 80 9.38 -1.25 19.54
N GLN A 81 10.69 -1.49 19.36
CA GLN A 81 11.59 -1.86 20.45
C GLN A 81 11.98 -0.68 21.36
N GLN A 82 11.68 0.56 20.97
CA GLN A 82 12.03 1.76 21.72
C GLN A 82 10.82 2.30 22.49
N ASP A 83 9.89 2.97 21.78
CA ASP A 83 8.68 3.53 22.38
C ASP A 83 7.55 3.72 21.35
N THR A 84 6.34 4.00 21.84
CA THR A 84 5.17 4.24 20.99
C THR A 84 5.20 5.58 20.24
N GLN A 85 6.00 6.54 20.69
CA GLN A 85 6.11 7.88 20.10
C GLN A 85 6.92 7.82 18.80
N GLU A 86 8.02 7.08 18.77
CA GLU A 86 8.85 6.85 17.59
C GLU A 86 8.08 6.10 16.50
N VAL A 87 7.31 5.08 16.90
CA VAL A 87 6.40 4.37 15.97
C VAL A 87 5.43 5.36 15.32
N SER A 88 4.83 6.25 16.12
CA SER A 88 3.93 7.28 15.63
C SER A 88 4.63 8.26 14.67
N LYS A 89 5.86 8.69 14.98
CA LYS A 89 6.66 9.56 14.11
C LYS A 89 6.94 8.91 12.75
N ILE A 90 7.29 7.62 12.74
CA ILE A 90 7.53 6.88 11.49
C ILE A 90 6.25 6.79 10.66
N PHE A 91 5.12 6.46 11.28
CA PHE A 91 3.85 6.41 10.54
C PHE A 91 3.41 7.77 10.00
N LEU A 92 3.67 8.87 10.72
CA LEU A 92 3.42 10.22 10.22
C LEU A 92 4.29 10.56 9.01
N ARG A 93 5.59 10.25 9.07
CA ARG A 93 6.50 10.42 7.92
C ARG A 93 6.05 9.58 6.73
N LEU A 94 5.67 8.33 6.97
CA LEU A 94 5.16 7.42 5.94
C LEU A 94 3.87 7.98 5.32
N PHE A 95 2.96 8.52 6.13
CA PHE A 95 1.74 9.16 5.65
C PHE A 95 2.06 10.34 4.71
N ASP A 96 3.00 11.20 5.08
CA ASP A 96 3.41 12.34 4.24
C ASP A 96 4.06 11.89 2.92
N LEU A 97 4.90 10.84 2.97
CA LEU A 97 5.50 10.25 1.78
C LEU A 97 4.45 9.65 0.85
N LEU A 98 3.50 8.89 1.39
CA LEU A 98 2.38 8.31 0.64
C LEU A 98 1.48 9.41 0.06
N GLN A 99 1.25 10.49 0.79
CA GLN A 99 0.47 11.63 0.32
C GLN A 99 1.11 12.30 -0.90
N LYS A 100 2.44 12.43 -0.90
CA LYS A 100 3.21 13.08 -1.99
C LYS A 100 3.36 12.16 -3.21
N ASN A 101 3.71 10.90 -2.98
CA ASN A 101 4.19 10.01 -4.02
C ASN A 101 3.20 8.90 -4.40
N GLY A 102 2.28 8.54 -3.51
CA GLY A 102 1.46 7.34 -3.61
C GLY A 102 0.16 7.47 -4.41
N ARG A 103 -0.12 8.63 -5.00
CA ARG A 103 -1.38 8.90 -5.72
C ARG A 103 -1.65 7.87 -6.82
N LYS A 104 -2.92 7.43 -6.94
CA LYS A 104 -3.39 6.59 -8.04
C LYS A 104 -3.29 7.33 -9.37
N SER A 105 -2.82 6.62 -10.41
CA SER A 105 -2.77 7.15 -11.78
C SER A 105 -4.00 6.71 -12.57
N HIS A 106 -4.52 7.62 -13.39
CA HIS A 106 -5.64 7.42 -14.31
C HIS A 106 -5.11 7.30 -15.74
N ARG A 107 -4.26 6.29 -15.99
CA ARG A 107 -3.74 6.04 -17.34
C ARG A 107 -4.82 5.45 -18.24
N TYR A 108 -4.81 5.85 -19.51
CA TYR A 108 -5.71 5.35 -20.56
C TYR A 108 -7.21 5.53 -20.25
N GLU A 109 -7.57 6.59 -19.53
CA GLU A 109 -8.96 6.92 -19.14
C GLU A 109 -9.71 5.78 -18.42
N LYS A 110 -8.96 4.84 -17.82
CA LYS A 110 -9.55 3.72 -17.09
C LYS A 110 -10.17 4.23 -15.79
N LYS A 111 -11.48 4.01 -15.65
CA LYS A 111 -12.21 4.27 -14.42
C LYS A 111 -11.67 3.41 -13.28
N THR A 112 -11.40 4.04 -12.16
CA THR A 112 -11.04 3.40 -10.89
C THR A 112 -12.28 2.87 -10.19
N VAL A 113 -12.08 2.07 -9.14
CA VAL A 113 -13.19 1.63 -8.27
C VAL A 113 -13.92 2.83 -7.67
N PHE A 114 -13.20 3.91 -7.34
CA PHE A 114 -13.80 5.12 -6.80
C PHE A 114 -14.63 5.86 -7.85
N ASP A 115 -14.21 5.87 -9.12
CA ASP A 115 -14.99 6.43 -10.23
C ASP A 115 -16.28 5.67 -10.49
N ILE A 116 -16.24 4.34 -10.38
CA ILE A 116 -17.43 3.47 -10.56
C ILE A 116 -18.42 3.69 -9.42
N LEU A 117 -17.91 3.81 -8.19
CA LEU A 117 -18.72 4.00 -6.98
C LEU A 117 -19.16 5.46 -6.77
N GLY A 118 -18.74 6.40 -7.62
CA GLY A 118 -19.08 7.81 -7.50
C GLY A 118 -18.52 8.48 -6.24
N VAL A 119 -17.45 7.93 -5.66
CA VAL A 119 -16.79 8.52 -4.49
C VAL A 119 -16.19 9.87 -4.90
N VAL A 120 -16.45 10.93 -4.13
CA VAL A 120 -15.85 12.25 -4.37
C VAL A 120 -14.40 12.20 -3.93
N TYR A 121 -13.47 12.51 -4.83
CA TYR A 121 -12.06 12.70 -4.50
C TYR A 121 -11.41 13.67 -5.51
N GLN A 122 -10.26 14.23 -5.17
CA GLN A 122 -9.43 15.05 -6.07
C GLN A 122 -8.89 14.18 -7.20
N CYS A 123 -9.67 14.04 -8.26
CA CYS A 123 -9.18 13.59 -9.56
C CYS A 123 -8.59 14.81 -10.28
N THR A 124 -7.39 14.69 -10.86
CA THR A 124 -6.77 15.78 -11.67
C THR A 124 -7.54 16.04 -12.97
N VAL A 125 -8.65 15.35 -13.19
CA VAL A 125 -9.60 15.55 -14.28
C VAL A 125 -10.58 16.68 -13.94
N SER A 126 -10.08 17.77 -13.35
CA SER A 126 -10.80 19.03 -13.25
C SER A 126 -10.82 19.83 -14.57
N ASN A 127 -10.58 19.17 -15.72
CA ASN A 127 -10.56 19.81 -17.05
C ASN A 127 -11.54 19.23 -18.10
N LEU A 128 -12.35 18.21 -17.78
CA LEU A 128 -13.36 17.71 -18.73
C LEU A 128 -14.76 18.31 -18.55
N LYS A 129 -15.06 18.96 -17.41
CA LYS A 129 -16.35 19.65 -17.19
C LYS A 129 -16.35 21.14 -17.60
N ARG A 130 -15.27 21.66 -18.19
CA ARG A 130 -15.21 23.05 -18.71
C ARG A 130 -15.26 23.15 -20.25
N LYS A 131 -15.41 22.04 -20.98
CA LYS A 131 -15.50 22.02 -22.46
C LYS A 131 -16.91 21.80 -23.01
N THR A 132 -17.92 21.75 -22.15
CA THR A 132 -19.33 21.53 -22.53
C THR A 132 -20.26 22.53 -21.84
N ALA A 133 -19.85 23.79 -21.77
CA ALA A 133 -20.73 24.93 -21.53
C ALA A 133 -20.53 25.93 -22.67
#